data_AF-A0A2G6GEL5-F1
#
_entry.id   AF-A0A2G6GEL5-F1
#
_cell.length_a   1.000
_cell.length_b   1.000
_cell.length_c   1.000
_cell.angle_alpha   90.00
_cell.angle_beta   90.00
_cell.angle_gamma   90.00
#
_symmetry.space_group_name_H-M   'P 1'
#
loop_
_entity.id
_entity.type
_entity.pdbx_description
1 polymer ?
#
loop_
_entity_poly.entity_id
_entity_poly.type
_entity_poly.pdbx_seq_one_letter_code
_entity_poly.pdbx_strand_id
1 'polypeptide(L)'
;EINSTVQVTTHQVRLDSDNAIQLLGNSDVVIDASDNFLSRHCISAASKQLGIPHIWAAVLGYEAQMTVFYSGHGPVYEDLYPFPPKNQQSCVDAGVLGPVVAMAAAMMATETIKLLTGLGNPLIGTVAVYDFISGCWEYLPLEPSLSCTSKVCGD
;
A
#
# COMPACT_ATOMS: atom_id res chain seq x y z
N GLU A 1 5.25 -23.70 -4.77
CA GLU A 1 4.75 -24.68 -5.75
C GLU A 1 4.04 -24.08 -6.98
N ILE A 2 3.74 -22.77 -7.06
CA ILE A 2 3.01 -22.19 -8.21
C ILE A 2 3.90 -21.97 -9.45
N ASN A 3 5.10 -21.43 -9.24
CA ASN A 3 6.06 -21.17 -10.31
C ASN A 3 7.47 -21.49 -9.79
N SER A 4 8.16 -22.45 -10.41
CA SER A 4 9.49 -22.89 -9.99
C SER A 4 10.63 -22.07 -10.62
N THR A 5 10.33 -21.13 -11.52
CA THR A 5 11.36 -20.29 -12.18
C THR A 5 11.63 -18.99 -11.42
N VAL A 6 10.83 -18.66 -10.41
CA VAL A 6 11.02 -17.46 -9.58
C VAL A 6 11.84 -17.78 -8.33
N GLN A 7 12.65 -16.83 -7.90
CA GLN A 7 13.33 -16.87 -6.62
C GLN A 7 12.45 -16.24 -5.55
N VAL A 8 12.27 -16.93 -4.42
CA VAL A 8 11.52 -16.42 -3.27
C VAL A 8 12.47 -16.33 -2.09
N THR A 9 12.71 -15.11 -1.60
CA THR A 9 13.48 -14.84 -0.38
C THR A 9 12.51 -14.50 0.74
N THR A 10 12.57 -15.25 1.84
CA THR A 10 11.67 -15.06 2.99
C THR A 10 12.41 -14.39 4.13
N HIS A 11 11.76 -13.41 4.77
CA HIS A 11 12.26 -12.77 5.98
C HIS A 11 11.31 -13.09 7.14
N GLN A 12 11.76 -13.92 8.09
CA GLN A 12 10.98 -14.25 9.30
C GLN A 12 11.26 -13.23 10.41
N VAL A 13 11.01 -11.96 10.12
CA VAL A 13 11.15 -10.84 11.07
C VAL A 13 9.96 -9.91 10.91
N ARG A 14 9.58 -9.22 11.99
CA ARG A 14 8.58 -8.16 11.91
C ARG A 14 9.23 -6.94 11.28
N LEU A 15 8.59 -6.37 10.26
CA LEU A 15 9.03 -5.10 9.69
C LEU A 15 8.74 -3.95 10.65
N ASP A 16 9.75 -3.14 10.91
CA ASP A 16 9.71 -1.94 11.75
C ASP A 16 10.63 -0.84 11.18
N SER A 17 10.73 0.29 11.88
CA SER A 17 11.56 1.43 11.46
C SER A 17 13.05 1.10 11.36
N ASP A 18 13.53 0.13 12.13
CA ASP A 18 14.95 -0.16 12.25
C ASP A 18 15.44 -1.06 11.10
N ASN A 19 14.53 -1.88 10.53
CA ASN A 19 14.86 -2.83 9.47
C ASN A 19 14.22 -2.53 8.10
N ALA A 20 13.23 -1.63 8.00
CA ALA A 20 12.46 -1.42 6.77
C ALA A 20 13.34 -1.03 5.57
N ILE A 21 14.28 -0.09 5.75
CA ILE A 21 15.18 0.34 4.65
C ILE A 21 16.03 -0.82 4.14
N GLN A 22 16.58 -1.64 5.04
CA GLN A 22 17.40 -2.78 4.66
C GLN A 22 16.59 -3.85 3.93
N LEU A 23 15.38 -4.15 4.43
CA LEU A 23 14.52 -5.19 3.85
C LEU A 23 13.95 -4.80 2.48
N LEU A 24 13.64 -3.52 2.28
CA LEU A 24 13.01 -3.02 1.04
C LEU A 24 14.03 -2.49 0.02
N GLY A 25 15.30 -2.29 0.40
CA GLY A 25 16.29 -1.56 -0.40
C GLY A 25 16.66 -2.18 -1.76
N ASN A 26 16.34 -3.46 -1.98
CA ASN A 26 16.58 -4.15 -3.27
C ASN A 26 15.28 -4.40 -4.06
N SER A 27 14.16 -3.80 -3.66
CA SER A 27 12.87 -3.98 -4.31
C SER A 27 12.63 -2.90 -5.36
N ASP A 28 12.13 -3.29 -6.54
CA ASP A 28 11.66 -2.33 -7.57
C ASP A 28 10.31 -1.71 -7.19
N VAL A 29 9.52 -2.44 -6.39
CA VAL A 29 8.16 -2.07 -5.94
C VAL A 29 7.83 -2.80 -4.65
N VAL A 30 7.08 -2.16 -3.77
CA VAL A 30 6.59 -2.75 -2.51
C VAL A 30 5.09 -2.98 -2.59
N ILE A 31 4.65 -4.18 -2.22
CA ILE A 31 3.24 -4.51 -2.05
C ILE A 31 2.96 -4.58 -0.55
N ASP A 32 2.16 -3.65 -0.05
CA ASP A 32 1.76 -3.57 1.35
C ASP A 32 0.46 -4.35 1.58
N ALA A 33 0.63 -5.58 2.08
CA ALA A 33 -0.46 -6.44 2.53
C ALA A 33 -0.62 -6.43 4.06
N SER A 34 -0.14 -5.38 4.74
CA SER A 34 -0.20 -5.29 6.21
C SER A 34 -1.57 -4.83 6.72
N ASP A 35 -1.94 -5.35 7.88
CA ASP A 35 -3.25 -5.13 8.52
C ASP A 35 -3.22 -4.07 9.62
N ASN A 36 -2.07 -3.41 9.85
CA ASN A 36 -1.90 -2.46 10.93
C ASN A 36 -1.19 -1.18 10.47
N PHE A 37 -1.59 -0.05 11.05
CA PHE A 37 -1.10 1.27 10.65
C PHE A 37 0.41 1.46 10.87
N LEU A 38 0.98 0.88 11.94
CA LEU A 38 2.41 1.04 12.22
C LEU A 38 3.27 0.46 11.09
N SER A 39 2.96 -0.74 10.61
CA SER A 39 3.65 -1.35 9.47
C SER A 39 3.46 -0.50 8.21
N ARG A 40 2.24 0.00 7.92
CA ARG A 40 1.96 0.85 6.75
C ARG A 40 2.81 2.12 6.74
N HIS A 41 2.91 2.80 7.88
CA HIS A 41 3.76 3.98 8.01
C HIS A 41 5.25 3.66 7.90
N CYS A 42 5.73 2.54 8.47
CA CYS A 42 7.13 2.12 8.30
C CYS A 42 7.45 1.82 6.83
N ILE A 43 6.55 1.12 6.14
CA ILE A 43 6.67 0.83 4.71
C ILE A 43 6.68 2.12 3.90
N SER A 44 5.73 3.03 4.15
CA SER A 44 5.66 4.28 3.37
C SER A 44 6.88 5.16 3.56
N ALA A 45 7.34 5.32 4.81
CA ALA A 45 8.56 6.06 5.11
C ALA A 45 9.79 5.47 4.40
N ALA A 46 9.94 4.15 4.44
CA ALA A 46 11.05 3.47 3.78
C ALA A 46 10.96 3.54 2.25
N SER A 47 9.79 3.28 1.67
CA SER A 47 9.54 3.38 0.22
C SER A 47 9.79 4.80 -0.29
N LYS A 48 9.37 5.82 0.48
CA LYS A 48 9.64 7.23 0.20
C LYS A 48 11.14 7.51 0.16
N GLN A 49 11.89 7.04 1.15
CA GLN A 49 13.34 7.26 1.24
C GLN A 49 14.11 6.52 0.14
N LEU A 50 13.66 5.31 -0.22
CA LEU A 50 14.25 4.51 -1.28
C LEU A 50 13.83 4.96 -2.69
N GLY A 51 12.79 5.77 -2.80
CA GLY A 51 12.26 6.23 -4.08
C GLY A 51 11.59 5.12 -4.89
N ILE A 52 10.93 4.17 -4.21
CA ILE A 52 10.26 3.02 -4.85
C ILE A 52 8.74 3.10 -4.65
N PRO A 53 7.92 2.63 -5.61
CA PRO A 53 6.47 2.64 -5.47
C PRO A 53 5.99 1.74 -4.34
N HIS A 54 4.96 2.21 -3.61
CA HIS A 54 4.27 1.52 -2.53
C HIS A 54 2.82 1.29 -2.93
N ILE A 55 2.52 0.06 -3.34
CA ILE A 55 1.15 -0.38 -3.65
C ILE A 55 0.48 -0.76 -2.35
N TRP A 56 -0.67 -0.18 -2.08
CA TRP A 56 -1.40 -0.40 -0.84
C TRP A 56 -2.85 -0.75 -1.15
N ALA A 57 -3.39 -1.69 -0.38
CA ALA A 57 -4.81 -1.90 -0.26
C ALA A 57 -5.20 -2.17 1.20
N ALA A 58 -6.42 -1.78 1.56
CA ALA A 58 -7.02 -2.14 2.83
C ALA A 58 -8.46 -2.58 2.64
N VAL A 59 -8.90 -3.52 3.48
CA VAL A 59 -10.27 -4.02 3.49
C VAL A 59 -10.76 -3.94 4.92
N LEU A 60 -11.88 -3.24 5.14
CA LEU A 60 -12.49 -3.09 6.46
C LEU A 60 -14.02 -3.04 6.31
N GLY A 61 -14.72 -3.89 7.05
CA GLY A 61 -16.19 -3.95 6.99
C GLY A 61 -16.68 -4.29 5.58
N TYR A 62 -17.35 -3.33 4.94
CA TYR A 62 -17.95 -3.47 3.60
C TYR A 62 -17.21 -2.69 2.50
N GLU A 63 -16.00 -2.19 2.78
CA GLU A 63 -15.23 -1.39 1.83
C GLU A 63 -13.81 -1.90 1.64
N ALA A 64 -13.34 -1.80 0.40
CA ALA A 64 -11.95 -2.01 0.02
C ALA A 64 -11.42 -0.72 -0.60
N GLN A 65 -10.23 -0.32 -0.19
CA GLN A 65 -9.54 0.84 -0.73
C GLN A 65 -8.21 0.42 -1.32
N MET A 66 -7.78 1.09 -2.38
CA MET A 66 -6.52 0.79 -3.03
C MET A 66 -5.97 2.02 -3.75
N THR A 67 -4.64 2.18 -3.72
CA THR A 67 -3.92 3.21 -4.47
C THR A 67 -2.46 2.82 -4.64
N VAL A 68 -1.71 3.59 -5.44
CA VAL A 68 -0.26 3.49 -5.55
C VAL A 68 0.35 4.79 -5.04
N PHE A 69 1.16 4.69 -3.99
CA PHE A 69 1.95 5.79 -3.48
C PHE A 69 3.33 5.80 -4.15
N TYR A 70 3.79 6.98 -4.58
CA TYR A 70 5.10 7.09 -5.23
C TYR A 70 5.70 8.48 -5.05
N SER A 71 6.62 8.61 -4.09
CA SER A 71 7.34 9.85 -3.82
C SER A 71 8.03 10.40 -5.08
N GLY A 72 7.92 11.71 -5.29
CA GLY A 72 8.43 12.39 -6.49
C GLY A 72 7.55 12.25 -7.74
N HIS A 73 6.55 11.35 -7.73
CA HIS A 73 5.65 11.09 -8.85
C HIS A 73 4.16 11.24 -8.46
N GLY A 74 3.86 11.42 -7.18
CA GLY A 74 2.50 11.52 -6.65
C GLY A 74 2.49 11.51 -5.12
N PRO A 75 1.34 11.15 -4.51
CA PRO A 75 1.17 11.14 -3.07
C PRO A 75 1.96 10.02 -2.38
N VAL A 76 2.14 10.18 -1.08
CA VAL A 76 2.62 9.17 -0.12
C VAL A 76 1.49 8.73 0.81
N TYR A 77 1.69 7.66 1.60
CA TYR A 77 0.63 7.13 2.47
C TYR A 77 0.09 8.20 3.43
N GLU A 78 0.98 9.03 3.96
CA GLU A 78 0.66 10.12 4.88
C GLU A 78 -0.19 11.24 4.26
N ASP A 79 -0.29 11.32 2.93
CA ASP A 79 -1.24 12.25 2.27
C ASP A 79 -2.69 11.79 2.47
N LEU A 80 -2.91 10.48 2.54
CA LEU A 80 -4.22 9.88 2.78
C LEU A 80 -4.47 9.66 4.28
N TYR A 81 -3.48 9.16 5.00
CA TYR A 81 -3.56 8.83 6.43
C TYR A 81 -2.37 9.47 7.18
N PRO A 82 -2.47 10.75 7.60
CA PRO A 82 -1.32 11.49 8.15
C PRO A 82 -0.78 10.95 9.48
N PHE A 83 -1.65 10.35 10.30
CA PHE A 83 -1.28 9.80 11.60
C PHE A 83 -2.03 8.49 11.87
N PRO A 84 -1.43 7.54 12.61
CA PRO A 84 -2.14 6.35 13.06
C PRO A 84 -3.38 6.75 13.87
N PRO A 85 -4.58 6.21 13.59
CA PRO A 85 -5.76 6.50 14.37
C PRO A 85 -5.60 6.01 15.82
N LYS A 86 -6.05 6.83 16.78
CA LYS A 86 -5.93 6.56 18.23
C LYS A 86 -6.80 5.41 18.71
N ASN A 87 -7.97 5.21 18.09
CA ASN A 87 -8.89 4.12 18.37
C ASN A 87 -9.02 3.28 17.10
N GLN A 88 -8.60 2.02 17.18
CA GLN A 88 -8.64 1.10 16.05
C GLN A 88 -9.65 0.00 16.36
N GLN A 89 -10.63 -0.19 15.48
CA GLN A 89 -11.25 -1.50 15.32
C GLN A 89 -10.28 -2.33 14.50
N SER A 90 -9.89 -3.49 15.02
CA SER A 90 -9.09 -4.41 14.21
C SER A 90 -9.97 -5.08 13.15
N CYS A 91 -9.39 -5.60 12.07
CA CYS A 91 -10.10 -6.46 11.12
C CYS A 91 -10.74 -7.68 11.83
N VAL A 92 -10.21 -8.07 12.99
CA VAL A 92 -10.74 -9.13 13.85
C VAL A 92 -12.05 -8.71 14.52
N ASP A 93 -12.21 -7.42 14.85
CA ASP A 93 -13.42 -6.88 15.50
C ASP A 93 -14.51 -6.52 14.49
N ALA A 94 -14.13 -6.01 13.32
CA ALA A 94 -15.07 -5.57 12.28
C ALA A 94 -15.50 -6.71 11.34
N GLY A 95 -14.68 -7.76 11.21
CA GLY A 95 -14.86 -8.80 10.21
C GLY A 95 -14.48 -8.34 8.80
N VAL A 96 -14.05 -9.29 7.97
CA VAL A 96 -13.64 -9.04 6.57
C VAL A 96 -14.12 -10.18 5.68
N LEU A 97 -14.65 -9.84 4.50
CA LEU A 97 -15.10 -10.82 3.51
C LEU A 97 -13.91 -11.33 2.67
N GLY A 98 -13.53 -12.60 2.85
CA GLY A 98 -12.37 -13.22 2.19
C GLY A 98 -12.29 -13.03 0.67
N PRO A 99 -13.39 -13.20 -0.09
CA PRO A 99 -13.41 -12.90 -1.54
C PRO A 99 -12.97 -11.48 -1.90
N VAL A 100 -13.27 -10.49 -1.06
CA VAL A 100 -12.86 -9.10 -1.32
C VAL A 100 -11.37 -8.93 -1.04
N VAL A 101 -10.83 -9.57 -0.02
CA VAL A 101 -9.37 -9.59 0.21
C VAL A 101 -8.65 -10.19 -0.99
N ALA A 102 -9.18 -11.28 -1.56
CA ALA A 102 -8.62 -11.89 -2.76
C ALA A 102 -8.70 -10.95 -3.98
N MET A 103 -9.82 -10.23 -4.14
CA MET A 103 -9.97 -9.20 -5.18
C MET A 103 -8.94 -8.08 -4.99
N ALA A 104 -8.80 -7.53 -3.78
CA ALA A 104 -7.80 -6.51 -3.44
C ALA A 104 -6.38 -6.98 -3.79
N ALA A 105 -6.01 -8.20 -3.39
CA ALA A 105 -4.72 -8.78 -3.73
C ALA A 105 -4.48 -8.91 -5.24
N ALA A 106 -5.49 -9.33 -6.00
CA ALA A 106 -5.39 -9.42 -7.46
C ALA A 106 -5.21 -8.06 -8.13
N MET A 107 -5.87 -7.02 -7.61
CA MET A 107 -5.70 -5.66 -8.11
C MET A 107 -4.31 -5.09 -7.75
N MET A 108 -3.80 -5.33 -6.54
CA MET A 108 -2.43 -4.95 -6.19
C MET A 108 -1.39 -5.63 -7.10
N ALA A 109 -1.58 -6.92 -7.42
CA ALA A 109 -0.74 -7.61 -8.40
C ALA A 109 -0.86 -6.98 -9.80
N THR A 110 -2.05 -6.50 -10.18
CA THR A 110 -2.26 -5.80 -11.45
C THR A 110 -1.49 -4.47 -11.50
N GLU A 111 -1.52 -3.66 -10.44
CA GLU A 111 -0.70 -2.44 -10.35
C GLU A 111 0.80 -2.74 -10.40
N THR A 112 1.21 -3.84 -9.75
CA THR A 112 2.60 -4.31 -9.77
C THR A 112 3.05 -4.57 -11.21
N ILE A 113 2.24 -5.30 -11.98
CA ILE A 113 2.53 -5.56 -13.40
C ILE A 113 2.58 -4.26 -14.19
N LYS A 114 1.63 -3.35 -14.00
CA LYS A 114 1.61 -2.05 -14.68
C LYS A 114 2.89 -1.25 -14.42
N LEU A 115 3.32 -1.16 -13.18
CA LEU A 115 4.55 -0.44 -12.81
C LEU A 115 5.80 -1.09 -13.40
N LEU A 116 5.95 -2.41 -13.26
CA LEU A 116 7.15 -3.12 -13.73
C LEU A 116 7.27 -3.17 -15.25
N THR A 117 6.13 -3.12 -15.97
CA THR A 117 6.10 -3.21 -17.44
C THR A 117 5.89 -1.86 -18.14
N GLY A 118 5.56 -0.81 -17.40
CA GLY A 118 5.14 0.48 -17.97
C GLY A 118 3.78 0.44 -18.67
N LEU A 119 2.93 -0.54 -18.37
CA LEU A 119 1.63 -0.71 -19.00
C LEU A 119 0.57 0.18 -18.35
N GLY A 120 -0.17 0.92 -19.20
CA GLY A 120 -1.35 1.68 -18.76
C GLY A 120 -1.02 2.77 -17.75
N ASN A 121 -2.00 3.10 -16.90
CA ASN A 121 -1.88 4.14 -15.88
C ASN A 121 -2.03 3.50 -14.50
N PRO A 122 -0.97 3.44 -13.68
CA PRO A 122 -1.07 3.04 -12.27
C PRO A 122 -2.00 3.98 -11.48
N LEU A 123 -2.58 3.51 -10.38
CA LEU A 123 -3.46 4.30 -9.49
C LEU A 123 -2.70 5.34 -8.65
N ILE A 124 -1.71 6.00 -9.22
CA ILE A 124 -0.98 7.09 -8.57
C ILE A 124 -1.89 8.33 -8.58
N GLY A 125 -2.09 8.95 -7.42
CA GLY A 125 -2.95 10.13 -7.28
C GLY A 125 -4.45 9.83 -7.35
N THR A 126 -4.86 8.57 -7.20
CA THR A 126 -6.27 8.17 -7.18
C THR A 126 -6.48 7.04 -6.18
N VAL A 127 -7.43 7.21 -5.27
CA VAL A 127 -7.91 6.14 -4.39
C VAL A 127 -9.11 5.48 -5.03
N ALA A 128 -8.97 4.21 -5.39
CA ALA A 128 -10.08 3.37 -5.80
C ALA A 128 -10.78 2.82 -4.55
N VAL A 129 -12.08 3.02 -4.43
CA VAL A 129 -12.92 2.53 -3.34
C VAL A 129 -13.96 1.60 -3.91
N TYR A 130 -14.06 0.40 -3.37
CA TYR A 130 -15.09 -0.57 -3.71
C TYR A 130 -16.02 -0.78 -2.53
N ASP A 131 -17.30 -0.47 -2.73
CA ASP A 131 -18.37 -0.76 -1.77
C ASP A 131 -19.01 -2.11 -2.14
N PHE A 132 -18.98 -3.05 -1.21
CA PHE A 132 -19.41 -4.43 -1.44
C PHE A 132 -20.93 -4.55 -1.48
N ILE A 133 -21.63 -3.63 -0.81
CA ILE A 133 -23.09 -3.65 -0.71
C ILE A 133 -23.70 -3.20 -2.04
N SER A 134 -23.20 -2.09 -2.59
CA SER A 134 -23.65 -1.59 -3.89
C SER A 134 -22.98 -2.32 -5.06
N GLY A 135 -21.80 -2.90 -4.86
CA GLY A 135 -20.97 -3.49 -5.91
C GLY A 135 -20.35 -2.44 -6.83
N CYS A 136 -20.27 -1.19 -6.40
CA CYS A 136 -19.79 -0.07 -7.19
C CYS A 136 -18.35 0.32 -6.85
N TRP A 137 -17.68 0.88 -7.87
CA TRP A 137 -16.37 1.48 -7.74
C TRP A 137 -16.48 3.00 -7.78
N GLU A 138 -15.79 3.65 -6.85
CA GLU A 138 -15.56 5.08 -6.85
C GLU A 138 -14.07 5.35 -6.95
N TYR A 139 -13.70 6.40 -7.69
CA TYR A 139 -12.32 6.81 -7.90
C TYR A 139 -12.16 8.25 -7.42
N LEU A 140 -11.49 8.41 -6.28
CA LEU A 140 -11.34 9.68 -5.60
C LEU A 140 -9.94 10.26 -5.91
N PRO A 141 -9.82 11.50 -6.40
CA PRO A 141 -8.52 12.14 -6.56
C PRO A 141 -7.79 12.24 -5.22
N LEU A 142 -6.49 11.94 -5.23
CA LEU A 142 -5.61 12.09 -4.08
C LEU A 142 -4.44 13.01 -4.45
N GLU A 143 -4.43 14.18 -3.85
CA GLU A 143 -3.41 15.19 -4.09
C GLU A 143 -2.29 15.09 -3.06
N PRO A 144 -1.01 15.24 -3.49
CA PRO A 144 0.11 15.28 -2.56
C PRO A 144 0.06 16.55 -1.69
N SER A 145 0.33 16.41 -0.40
CA SER A 145 0.50 17.53 0.52
C SER A 145 1.96 17.94 0.63
N LEU A 146 2.21 19.26 0.60
CA LEU A 146 3.55 19.82 0.83
C LEU A 146 4.11 19.48 2.22
N SER A 147 3.25 19.27 3.22
CA SER A 147 3.68 18.91 4.58
C SER A 147 4.19 17.47 4.71
N CYS A 148 3.73 16.58 3.82
CA CYS A 148 4.07 15.17 3.82
C CYS A 148 5.19 14.86 2.83
N THR A 149 5.22 15.53 1.68
CA THR A 149 6.25 15.33 0.64
C THR A 149 7.61 15.91 1.06
N SER A 150 7.66 17.01 1.82
CA SER A 150 8.92 17.63 2.28
C SER A 150 9.66 16.88 3.39
N LYS A 151 8.97 16.09 4.23
CA LYS A 151 9.60 15.36 5.35
C LYS A 151 10.21 14.03 4.90
N VAL A 152 11.47 14.01 4.52
CA VAL A 152 12.21 12.74 4.38
C VAL A 152 12.62 12.30 5.79
N CYS A 153 12.56 11.00 6.11
CA CYS A 153 13.02 10.48 7.41
C CYS A 153 14.38 11.08 7.80
N GLY A 154 14.42 11.90 8.86
CA GLY A 154 15.63 12.59 9.31
C GLY A 154 15.46 14.06 9.74
N ASP A 155 14.30 14.68 9.52
CA ASP A 155 13.94 16.02 10.05
C ASP A 155 12.94 15.96 11.21
#